data_AF-A0A8T6Y9F0-F1
#
_entry.id   AF-A0A8T6Y9F0-F1
#
_cell.length_a   1.000
_cell.length_b   1.000
_cell.length_c   1.000
_cell.angle_alpha   90.00
_cell.angle_beta   90.00
_cell.angle_gamma   90.00
#
_symmetry.space_group_name_H-M   'P 1'
#
loop_
_entity.id
_entity.type
_entity.pdbx_description
1 polymer ?
#
loop_
_entity_poly.entity_id
_entity_poly.type
_entity_poly.pdbx_seq_one_letter_code
_entity_poly.pdbx_strand_id
1 'polypeptide(L)'
;MNNYNNKNSKQEIDKISEKIIEWLKEEGMYKETIKNKDTDEKFYFAIVARNPNAPNGSFFVAQPKIRNDLIVATLTLELIGGLFEKLKKMPPQAKTDFWASFKLGIVFATPTFFIRPNEDAPKSIEFRREIYHDGLSKDKLMEAIRDLYRCLLYSNLKFIQLGGQSNDETLMFG
;
A
#
# COMPACT_ATOMS: atom_id res chain seq x y z
N MET A 1 30.01 -21.25 1.40
CA MET A 1 29.54 -22.35 2.27
C MET A 1 28.68 -21.77 3.39
N ASN A 2 27.38 -22.06 3.40
CA ASN A 2 26.52 -22.27 4.58
C ASN A 2 25.10 -22.59 4.12
N ASN A 3 24.90 -23.83 3.67
CA ASN A 3 23.60 -24.38 3.24
C ASN A 3 22.76 -24.94 4.41
N TYR A 4 23.07 -24.58 5.67
CA TYR A 4 22.39 -25.11 6.85
C TYR A 4 21.26 -24.22 7.41
N ASN A 5 21.08 -22.98 6.92
CA ASN A 5 20.05 -22.05 7.43
C ASN A 5 18.78 -21.91 6.58
N ASN A 6 18.75 -22.48 5.36
CA ASN A 6 17.72 -22.11 4.37
C ASN A 6 16.38 -22.85 4.55
N LYS A 7 16.37 -23.98 5.28
CA LYS A 7 15.16 -24.79 5.46
C LYS A 7 14.33 -24.34 6.67
N ASN A 8 14.99 -23.98 7.77
CA ASN A 8 14.34 -23.42 8.97
C ASN A 8 13.76 -22.02 8.69
N SER A 9 14.50 -21.17 7.97
CA SER A 9 14.00 -19.84 7.60
C SER A 9 12.79 -19.92 6.66
N LYS A 10 12.77 -20.87 5.72
CA LYS A 10 11.62 -21.06 4.83
C LYS A 10 10.39 -21.54 5.59
N GLN A 11 10.54 -22.50 6.49
CA GLN A 11 9.43 -22.97 7.33
C GLN A 11 8.86 -21.85 8.22
N GLU A 12 9.71 -20.96 8.73
CA GLU A 12 9.28 -19.79 9.50
C GLU A 12 8.51 -18.79 8.63
N ILE A 13 9.02 -18.49 7.44
CA ILE A 13 8.35 -17.63 6.45
C ILE A 13 6.97 -18.18 6.07
N ASP A 14 6.89 -19.49 5.79
CA ASP A 14 5.65 -20.15 5.42
C ASP A 14 4.63 -20.05 6.57
N LYS A 15 5.06 -20.30 7.81
CA LYS A 15 4.20 -20.13 9.01
C LYS A 15 3.71 -18.70 9.21
N ILE A 16 4.56 -17.70 8.94
CA ILE A 16 4.18 -16.28 9.04
C ILE A 16 3.14 -15.94 7.98
N SER A 17 3.38 -16.37 6.73
CA SER A 17 2.45 -16.20 5.62
C SER A 17 1.08 -16.81 5.93
N GLU A 18 1.06 -18.05 6.43
CA GLU A 18 -0.18 -18.75 6.83
C GLU A 18 -0.96 -17.99 7.91
N LYS A 19 -0.29 -17.48 8.94
CA LYS A 19 -0.92 -16.66 9.99
C LYS A 19 -1.51 -15.37 9.45
N ILE A 20 -0.79 -14.67 8.57
CA ILE A 20 -1.30 -13.44 7.94
C ILE A 20 -2.53 -13.75 7.09
N ILE A 21 -2.51 -14.84 6.32
CA ILE A 21 -3.65 -15.29 5.53
C ILE A 21 -4.85 -15.62 6.43
N GLU A 22 -4.63 -16.33 7.55
CA GLU A 22 -5.67 -16.63 8.53
C GLU A 22 -6.30 -15.36 9.08
N TRP A 23 -5.50 -14.41 9.58
CA TRP A 23 -6.01 -13.13 10.10
C TRP A 23 -6.78 -12.33 9.04
N LEU A 24 -6.30 -12.31 7.80
CA LEU A 24 -6.99 -11.63 6.70
C LEU A 24 -8.30 -12.35 6.32
N LYS A 25 -8.39 -13.67 6.43
CA LYS A 25 -9.63 -14.43 6.19
C LYS A 25 -10.66 -14.19 7.30
N GLU A 26 -10.23 -14.16 8.56
CA GLU A 26 -11.09 -13.86 9.70
C GLU A 26 -11.79 -12.49 9.55
N GLU A 27 -11.06 -11.50 9.04
CA GLU A 27 -11.59 -10.16 8.78
C GLU A 27 -12.30 -10.02 7.42
N GLY A 28 -12.45 -11.12 6.66
CA GLY A 28 -13.07 -11.11 5.32
C GLY A 28 -12.28 -10.31 4.27
N MET A 29 -10.98 -10.10 4.48
CA MET A 29 -10.12 -9.27 3.63
C MET A 29 -9.27 -10.07 2.63
N TYR A 30 -9.00 -11.35 2.88
CA TYR A 30 -8.14 -12.15 2.01
C TYR A 30 -8.74 -12.31 0.61
N LYS A 31 -7.93 -12.06 -0.43
CA LYS A 31 -8.30 -12.31 -1.83
C LYS A 31 -7.50 -13.47 -2.41
N GLU A 32 -6.19 -13.28 -2.57
CA GLU A 32 -5.32 -14.26 -3.21
C GLU A 32 -3.86 -14.09 -2.79
N THR A 33 -3.05 -15.13 -3.00
CA THR A 33 -1.60 -15.05 -2.92
C THR A 33 -1.04 -14.98 -4.33
N ILE A 34 -0.26 -13.95 -4.64
CA ILE A 34 0.37 -13.80 -5.95
C ILE A 34 1.53 -14.80 -6.06
N LYS A 35 1.51 -15.57 -7.14
CA LYS A 35 2.59 -16.49 -7.51
C LYS A 35 2.95 -16.26 -8.98
N ASN A 36 4.00 -15.49 -9.20
CA ASN A 36 4.59 -15.29 -10.52
C ASN A 36 6.08 -14.97 -10.38
N LYS A 37 6.81 -15.05 -11.50
CA LYS A 37 8.26 -14.88 -11.51
C LYS A 37 8.71 -13.54 -10.89
N ASP A 38 8.02 -12.44 -11.21
CA ASP A 38 8.40 -11.10 -10.76
C ASP A 38 8.21 -10.90 -9.26
N THR A 39 7.13 -11.46 -8.69
CA THR A 39 6.91 -11.42 -7.24
C THR A 39 7.83 -12.37 -6.51
N ASP A 40 8.03 -13.58 -7.05
CA ASP A 40 8.87 -14.60 -6.42
C ASP A 40 10.35 -14.20 -6.41
N GLU A 41 10.80 -13.35 -7.33
CA GLU A 41 12.16 -12.79 -7.30
C GLU A 41 12.34 -11.74 -6.19
N LYS A 42 11.29 -10.99 -5.84
CA LYS A 42 11.36 -9.82 -4.94
C LYS A 42 10.88 -10.12 -3.52
N PHE A 43 9.95 -11.05 -3.36
CA PHE A 43 9.25 -11.32 -2.12
C PHE A 43 9.32 -12.81 -1.78
N TYR A 44 9.31 -13.12 -0.49
CA TYR A 44 9.12 -14.48 -0.02
C TYR A 44 7.67 -14.92 -0.14
N PHE A 45 6.73 -14.02 0.14
CA PHE A 45 5.31 -14.16 -0.16
C PHE A 45 4.70 -12.79 -0.48
N ALA A 46 3.56 -12.83 -1.15
CA ALA A 46 2.88 -11.70 -1.74
C ALA A 46 1.37 -11.93 -1.66
N ILE A 47 0.66 -11.23 -0.78
CA ILE A 47 -0.78 -11.44 -0.55
C ILE A 47 -1.54 -10.19 -0.99
N VAL A 48 -2.55 -10.38 -1.84
CA VAL A 48 -3.53 -9.34 -2.15
C VAL A 48 -4.70 -9.48 -1.18
N ALA A 49 -5.10 -8.36 -0.60
CA ALA A 49 -6.23 -8.27 0.29
C ALA A 49 -7.06 -7.02 -0.04
N ARG A 50 -8.33 -7.04 0.37
CA ARG A 50 -9.32 -6.01 0.08
C ARG A 50 -10.12 -5.74 1.34
N ASN A 51 -10.21 -4.49 1.78
CA ASN A 51 -11.07 -4.16 2.90
C ASN A 51 -12.54 -4.20 2.47
N PRO A 52 -13.42 -4.99 3.10
CA PRO A 52 -14.83 -5.05 2.72
C PRO A 52 -15.54 -3.70 2.87
N ASN A 53 -15.08 -2.84 3.79
CA ASN A 53 -15.65 -1.51 4.03
C ASN A 53 -15.10 -0.43 3.09
N ALA A 54 -14.02 -0.74 2.38
CA ALA A 54 -13.46 0.10 1.34
C ALA A 54 -13.23 -0.81 0.13
N PRO A 55 -14.32 -1.27 -0.52
CA PRO A 55 -14.26 -2.36 -1.49
C PRO A 55 -13.24 -2.04 -2.57
N ASN A 56 -13.17 -0.81 -3.03
CA ASN A 56 -12.27 -0.47 -4.11
C ASN A 56 -10.78 -0.60 -3.74
N GLY A 57 -10.52 -0.61 -2.42
CA GLY A 57 -9.27 -0.69 -1.67
C GLY A 57 -8.52 -1.98 -1.78
N SER A 58 -7.69 -2.21 -2.80
CA SER A 58 -6.78 -3.36 -2.76
C SER A 58 -5.46 -2.96 -2.10
N PHE A 59 -5.03 -3.73 -1.11
CA PHE A 59 -3.72 -3.60 -0.50
C PHE A 59 -2.94 -4.89 -0.62
N PHE A 60 -1.63 -4.76 -0.46
CA PHE A 60 -0.67 -5.84 -0.59
C PHE A 60 0.03 -6.05 0.74
N VAL A 61 0.17 -7.30 1.17
CA VAL A 61 0.99 -7.67 2.33
C VAL A 61 2.06 -8.64 1.87
N ALA A 62 3.32 -8.28 2.06
CA ALA A 62 4.43 -9.08 1.58
C ALA A 62 5.67 -8.99 2.45
N GLN A 63 6.51 -10.01 2.34
CA GLN A 63 7.82 -10.04 2.98
C GLN A 63 8.91 -9.89 1.91
N PRO A 64 9.67 -8.79 1.87
CA PRO A 64 10.73 -8.58 0.89
C PRO A 64 11.89 -9.57 1.09
N LYS A 65 12.51 -10.04 0.01
CA LYS A 65 13.73 -10.86 0.12
C LYS A 65 14.96 -10.09 0.58
N ILE A 66 14.95 -8.76 0.39
CA ILE A 66 16.03 -7.88 0.84
C ILE A 66 16.05 -7.69 2.37
N ARG A 67 14.93 -7.95 3.06
CA ARG A 67 14.78 -7.83 4.52
C ARG A 67 13.88 -8.95 5.05
N ASN A 68 14.50 -9.97 5.64
CA ASN A 68 13.83 -11.18 6.10
C ASN A 68 13.10 -11.04 7.44
N ASP A 69 13.26 -9.92 8.14
CA ASP A 69 12.65 -9.61 9.44
C ASP A 69 11.44 -8.67 9.34
N LEU A 70 11.03 -8.33 8.12
CA LEU A 70 10.12 -7.23 7.83
C LEU A 70 8.94 -7.68 6.97
N ILE A 71 7.72 -7.42 7.45
CA ILE A 71 6.50 -7.45 6.67
C ILE A 71 6.15 -6.03 6.22
N VAL A 72 5.74 -5.89 4.97
CA VAL A 72 5.35 -4.63 4.37
C VAL A 72 3.89 -4.72 3.93
N ALA A 73 3.07 -3.83 4.47
CA ALA A 73 1.73 -3.56 3.96
C ALA A 73 1.78 -2.33 3.04
N THR A 74 1.28 -2.46 1.83
CA THR A 74 1.32 -1.42 0.80
C THR A 74 -0.06 -1.19 0.20
N LEU A 75 -0.45 0.07 0.03
CA LEU A 75 -1.64 0.47 -0.72
C LEU A 75 -1.21 1.46 -1.81
N THR A 76 -1.62 1.22 -3.04
CA THR A 76 -1.29 2.10 -4.17
C THR A 76 -2.56 2.75 -4.69
N LEU A 77 -2.57 4.09 -4.68
CA LEU A 77 -3.59 4.88 -5.34
C LEU A 77 -3.12 5.24 -6.75
N GLU A 78 -3.74 4.63 -7.75
CA GLU A 78 -3.50 4.97 -9.15
C GLU A 78 -4.19 6.28 -9.51
N LEU A 79 -3.46 7.20 -10.12
CA LEU A 79 -3.95 8.48 -10.61
C LEU A 79 -4.29 8.30 -12.10
N ILE A 80 -5.54 7.95 -12.38
CA ILE A 80 -6.06 7.71 -13.72
C ILE A 80 -7.06 8.79 -14.16
N GLY A 81 -7.39 8.79 -15.46
CA GLY A 81 -8.49 9.56 -16.03
C GLY A 81 -8.40 11.07 -15.83
N GLY A 82 -9.54 11.68 -15.50
CA GLY A 82 -9.68 13.14 -15.36
C GLY A 82 -8.80 13.75 -14.28
N LEU A 83 -8.53 13.03 -13.19
CA LEU A 83 -7.66 13.50 -12.11
C LEU A 83 -6.21 13.65 -12.57
N PHE A 84 -5.69 12.65 -13.29
CA PHE A 84 -4.34 12.69 -13.86
C PHE A 84 -4.16 13.90 -14.80
N GLU A 85 -5.12 14.09 -15.71
CA GLU A 85 -5.08 15.20 -16.66
C GLU A 85 -5.18 16.57 -15.98
N LYS A 86 -5.97 16.69 -14.91
CA LYS A 86 -6.03 17.92 -14.09
C LYS A 86 -4.69 18.20 -13.42
N LEU A 87 -4.12 17.22 -12.73
CA LEU A 87 -2.81 17.35 -12.09
C LEU A 87 -1.74 17.76 -13.11
N LYS A 88 -1.72 17.11 -14.27
CA LYS A 88 -0.76 17.40 -15.34
C LYS A 88 -0.87 18.83 -15.88
N LYS A 89 -2.10 19.32 -16.09
CA LYS A 89 -2.39 20.65 -16.66
C LYS A 89 -2.35 21.79 -15.64
N MET A 90 -2.19 21.50 -14.34
CA MET A 90 -2.07 22.56 -13.34
C MET A 90 -0.88 23.48 -13.64
N PRO A 91 -1.05 24.81 -13.49
CA PRO A 91 0.07 25.74 -13.54
C PRO A 91 1.17 25.33 -12.57
N PRO A 92 2.46 25.54 -12.89
CA PRO A 92 3.57 25.06 -12.06
C PRO A 92 3.46 25.44 -10.58
N GLN A 93 3.15 26.70 -10.28
CA GLN A 93 2.99 27.16 -8.89
C GLN A 93 1.83 26.46 -8.17
N ALA A 94 0.66 26.36 -8.81
CA ALA A 94 -0.50 25.70 -8.22
C ALA A 94 -0.24 24.20 -7.95
N LYS A 95 0.52 23.54 -8.85
CA LYS A 95 0.96 22.15 -8.67
C LYS A 95 1.91 22.02 -7.47
N THR A 96 2.90 22.91 -7.36
CA THR A 96 3.82 22.96 -6.21
C THR A 96 3.06 23.16 -4.90
N ASP A 97 2.14 24.12 -4.86
CA ASP A 97 1.34 24.41 -3.66
C ASP A 97 0.44 23.23 -3.29
N PHE A 98 -0.17 22.57 -4.28
CA PHE A 98 -0.98 21.37 -4.06
C PHE A 98 -0.15 20.26 -3.43
N TRP A 99 1.00 19.89 -4.01
CA TRP A 99 1.84 18.82 -3.48
C TRP A 99 2.45 19.19 -2.12
N ALA A 100 2.81 20.44 -1.89
CA ALA A 100 3.26 20.91 -0.59
C ALA A 100 2.17 20.72 0.47
N SER A 101 0.94 21.19 0.21
CA SER A 101 -0.21 20.98 1.10
C SER A 101 -0.53 19.49 1.30
N PHE A 102 -0.47 18.70 0.22
CA PHE A 102 -0.70 17.25 0.28
C PHE A 102 0.29 16.58 1.23
N LYS A 103 1.60 16.81 1.02
CA LYS A 103 2.69 16.26 1.83
C LYS A 103 2.59 16.69 3.29
N LEU A 104 2.30 17.97 3.54
CA LEU A 104 2.14 18.49 4.90
C LEU A 104 1.01 17.79 5.68
N GLY A 105 -0.09 17.41 5.02
CA GLY A 105 -1.17 16.71 5.71
C GLY A 105 -0.92 15.22 5.98
N ILE A 106 0.06 14.59 5.32
CA ILE A 106 0.41 13.17 5.56
C ILE A 106 1.77 12.96 6.22
N VAL A 107 2.57 14.00 6.42
CA VAL A 107 3.93 13.86 6.98
C VAL A 107 3.96 13.28 8.40
N PHE A 108 2.87 13.45 9.15
CA PHE A 108 2.71 12.89 10.50
C PHE A 108 1.98 11.54 10.51
N ALA A 109 1.59 11.02 9.34
CA ALA A 109 0.99 9.71 9.25
C ALA A 109 2.05 8.62 9.50
N THR A 110 1.65 7.53 10.13
CA THR A 110 2.53 6.38 10.37
C THR A 110 3.06 5.73 9.08
N PRO A 111 2.27 5.61 7.99
CA PRO A 111 2.77 5.11 6.72
C PRO A 111 3.71 6.11 6.04
N THR A 112 4.76 5.57 5.42
CA THR A 112 5.55 6.32 4.44
C THR A 112 4.81 6.41 3.12
N PHE A 113 5.13 7.39 2.28
CA PHE A 113 4.49 7.55 0.98
C PHE A 113 5.49 7.87 -0.13
N PHE A 114 5.14 7.50 -1.36
CA PHE A 114 5.94 7.75 -2.56
C PHE A 114 5.03 8.19 -3.70
N ILE A 115 5.32 9.36 -4.28
CA ILE A 115 4.66 9.82 -5.51
C ILE A 115 5.47 9.30 -6.69
N ARG A 116 4.85 8.51 -7.57
CA ARG A 116 5.52 7.82 -8.68
C ARG A 116 5.04 8.34 -10.03
N PRO A 117 5.93 8.55 -11.02
CA PRO A 117 7.39 8.59 -10.87
C PRO A 117 7.89 9.82 -10.11
N ASN A 118 7.16 10.93 -10.16
CA ASN A 118 7.46 12.20 -9.50
C ASN A 118 6.22 13.11 -9.46
N GLU A 119 6.33 14.28 -8.82
CA GLU A 119 5.24 15.26 -8.64
C GLU A 119 4.83 15.99 -9.93
N ASP A 120 5.68 16.01 -10.96
CA ASP A 120 5.41 16.73 -12.21
C ASP A 120 4.40 16.00 -13.10
N ALA A 121 4.53 14.68 -13.16
CA ALA A 121 3.66 13.78 -13.92
C ALA A 121 3.32 12.51 -13.12
N PRO A 122 2.64 12.65 -11.97
CA PRO A 122 2.40 11.56 -11.04
C PRO A 122 1.35 10.61 -11.61
N LYS A 123 1.69 9.32 -11.65
CA LYS A 123 0.82 8.21 -12.07
C LYS A 123 0.23 7.47 -10.87
N SER A 124 0.93 7.43 -9.75
CA SER A 124 0.40 6.79 -8.55
C SER A 124 1.01 7.35 -7.27
N ILE A 125 0.34 7.08 -6.16
CA ILE A 125 0.83 7.34 -4.80
C ILE A 125 0.83 6.01 -4.06
N GLU A 126 2.01 5.55 -3.67
CA GLU A 126 2.19 4.34 -2.86
C GLU A 126 2.29 4.72 -1.39
N PHE A 127 1.44 4.16 -0.55
CA PHE A 127 1.54 4.22 0.91
C PHE A 127 2.09 2.90 1.44
N ARG A 128 3.03 2.97 2.37
CA ARG A 128 3.73 1.79 2.88
C ARG A 128 3.85 1.83 4.38
N ARG A 129 3.45 0.72 5.03
CA ARG A 129 3.65 0.48 6.45
C ARG A 129 4.49 -0.77 6.69
N GLU A 130 5.53 -0.58 7.48
CA GLU A 130 6.48 -1.62 7.88
C GLU A 130 6.08 -2.23 9.24
N ILE A 131 6.14 -3.56 9.35
CA ILE A 131 5.87 -4.34 10.56
C ILE A 131 7.01 -5.35 10.75
N TYR A 132 7.80 -5.19 11.81
CA TYR A 132 8.87 -6.13 12.13
C TYR A 132 8.31 -7.42 12.75
N HIS A 133 9.02 -8.53 12.58
CA HIS A 133 8.58 -9.85 13.06
C HIS A 133 8.35 -9.90 14.57
N ASP A 134 9.14 -9.19 15.36
CA ASP A 134 9.02 -9.10 16.83
C ASP A 134 7.78 -8.32 17.28
N GLY A 135 7.26 -7.44 16.43
CA GLY A 135 6.00 -6.70 16.63
C GLY A 135 4.81 -7.23 15.83
N LEU A 136 4.97 -8.33 15.08
CA LEU A 136 3.93 -8.85 14.21
C LEU A 136 2.83 -9.53 15.04
N SER A 137 1.64 -8.94 15.01
CA SER A 137 0.42 -9.49 15.59
C SER A 137 -0.78 -9.18 14.68
N LYS A 138 -1.90 -9.86 14.90
CA LYS A 138 -3.16 -9.54 14.23
C LYS A 138 -3.51 -8.06 14.41
N ASP A 139 -3.43 -7.56 15.65
CA ASP A 139 -3.75 -6.16 15.95
C ASP A 139 -2.83 -5.19 15.20
N LYS A 140 -1.51 -5.44 15.18
CA LYS A 140 -0.56 -4.57 14.48
C LYS A 140 -0.77 -4.58 12.96
N LEU A 141 -1.09 -5.74 12.40
CA LEU A 141 -1.46 -5.84 10.99
C LEU A 141 -2.72 -5.03 10.68
N MET A 142 -3.77 -5.17 11.50
CA MET A 142 -5.02 -4.41 11.30
C MET A 142 -4.83 -2.91 11.53
N GLU A 143 -3.97 -2.50 12.47
CA GLU A 143 -3.56 -1.11 12.65
C GLU A 143 -2.87 -0.55 11.40
N ALA A 144 -1.90 -1.28 10.85
CA ALA A 144 -1.21 -0.89 9.63
C ALA A 144 -2.18 -0.73 8.46
N ILE A 145 -3.12 -1.66 8.29
CA ILE A 145 -4.16 -1.59 7.27
C ILE A 145 -5.04 -0.35 7.46
N ARG A 146 -5.54 -0.09 8.67
CA ARG A 146 -6.34 1.11 8.98
C ARG A 146 -5.59 2.41 8.66
N ASP A 147 -4.30 2.46 8.98
CA ASP A 147 -3.45 3.63 8.68
C ASP A 147 -3.28 3.86 7.18
N LEU A 148 -3.12 2.80 6.38
CA LEU A 148 -3.10 2.89 4.92
C LEU A 148 -4.43 3.45 4.38
N TYR A 149 -5.57 2.97 4.89
CA TYR A 149 -6.88 3.48 4.48
C TYR A 149 -7.13 4.93 4.89
N ARG A 150 -6.60 5.38 6.02
CA ARG A 150 -6.64 6.81 6.41
C ARG A 150 -5.88 7.68 5.41
N CYS A 151 -4.71 7.21 4.95
CA CYS A 151 -3.93 7.90 3.93
C CYS A 151 -4.66 7.94 2.58
N LEU A 152 -5.29 6.83 2.18
CA LEU A 152 -6.15 6.76 0.99
C LEU A 152 -7.32 7.76 1.11
N LEU A 153 -8.03 7.76 2.24
CA LEU A 153 -9.16 8.66 2.47
C LEU A 153 -8.73 10.13 2.41
N TYR A 154 -7.64 10.49 3.09
CA TYR A 154 -7.08 11.84 3.02
C TYR A 154 -6.77 12.24 1.57
N SER A 155 -6.15 11.34 0.81
CA SER A 155 -5.78 11.59 -0.59
C SER A 155 -7.01 11.82 -1.45
N ASN A 156 -8.02 10.96 -1.30
CA ASN A 156 -9.29 11.10 -1.98
C ASN A 156 -9.97 12.44 -1.66
N LEU A 157 -9.97 12.87 -0.39
CA LEU A 157 -10.51 14.18 0.00
C LEU A 157 -9.76 15.34 -0.65
N LYS A 158 -8.42 15.28 -0.71
CA LYS A 158 -7.61 16.29 -1.40
C LYS A 158 -7.89 16.34 -2.91
N PHE A 159 -8.11 15.19 -3.53
CA PHE A 159 -8.45 15.12 -4.96
C PHE A 159 -9.87 15.58 -5.26
N ILE A 160 -10.83 15.33 -4.37
CA ILE A 160 -12.17 15.92 -4.46
C ILE A 160 -12.10 17.45 -4.36
N GLN A 161 -11.28 17.99 -3.46
CA GLN A 161 -11.06 19.45 -3.36
C GLN A 161 -10.45 20.07 -4.62
N LEU A 162 -9.62 19.32 -5.36
CA LEU A 162 -9.14 19.72 -6.69
C LEU A 162 -10.22 19.63 -7.79
N GLY A 163 -11.45 19.27 -7.44
CA GLY A 163 -12.58 19.11 -8.34
C GLY A 163 -12.72 17.69 -8.91
N GLY A 164 -12.09 16.68 -8.29
CA GLY A 164 -12.47 15.28 -8.55
C GLY A 164 -13.92 15.06 -8.13
N GLN A 165 -14.72 14.40 -8.96
CA GLN A 165 -16.08 14.02 -8.58
C GLN A 165 -16.02 12.72 -7.77
N SER A 166 -16.86 12.53 -6.75
CA SER A 166 -16.95 11.26 -6.00
C SER A 166 -17.21 10.02 -6.88
N ASN A 167 -17.64 10.25 -8.12
CA ASN A 167 -17.96 9.25 -9.13
C ASN A 167 -16.82 9.07 -10.17
N ASP A 168 -15.73 9.84 -10.06
CA ASP A 168 -14.54 9.63 -10.88
C ASP A 168 -13.95 8.26 -10.51
N GLU A 169 -13.71 7.43 -11.52
CA GLU A 169 -13.10 6.10 -11.40
C GLU A 169 -11.87 6.10 -10.47
N THR A 170 -11.10 7.19 -10.46
CA THR A 170 -9.91 7.38 -9.62
C THR A 170 -10.19 7.43 -8.10
N LEU A 171 -11.38 7.84 -7.68
CA LEU A 171 -11.83 7.86 -6.29
C LEU A 171 -12.52 6.53 -5.89
N MET A 172 -12.68 5.63 -6.88
CA MET A 172 -13.38 4.36 -6.83
C MET A 172 -12.46 3.16 -7.16
N PHE A 173 -11.13 3.31 -7.21
CA PHE A 173 -10.19 2.21 -7.56
C PHE A 173 -8.86 2.21 -6.80
N GLY A 174 -8.75 2.90 -5.67
CA GLY A 174 -7.70 2.57 -4.70
C GLY A 174 -8.20 1.43 -3.87
#